data_AF-A0A0F3GL63-F1
#
_entry.id   AF-A0A0F3GL63-F1
#
_cell.length_a   1.000
_cell.length_b   1.000
_cell.length_c   1.000
_cell.angle_alpha   90.00
_cell.angle_beta   90.00
_cell.angle_gamma   90.00
#
_symmetry.space_group_name_H-M   'P 1'
#
loop_
_entity.id
_entity.type
_entity.pdbx_description
1 polymer ?
#
loop_
_entity_poly.entity_id
_entity_poly.type
_entity_poly.pdbx_seq_one_letter_code
_entity_poly.pdbx_strand_id
1 'polypeptide(L)'
;MRQGRLTEIDIENIIEELEGMARNNKREIASRLEVLIMHLLKWQYQPKRRSRSWRATINNQIKEIKRLLEDNPSLKYNIEAVIAKEFIAAKLTFEDETGISAKALPETCPYTFGQLMDYSFRPE
;
A
#
# COMPACT_ATOMS: atom_id res chain seq x y z
N MET A 1 -28.86 14.52 -32.45
CA MET A 1 -28.86 13.67 -31.24
C MET A 1 -28.56 12.22 -31.61
N ARG A 2 -27.89 11.51 -30.70
CA ARG A 2 -27.46 10.09 -30.64
C ARG A 2 -25.95 9.89 -30.85
N GLN A 3 -25.18 10.18 -29.80
CA GLN A 3 -24.73 9.24 -28.76
C GLN A 3 -23.63 8.32 -29.27
N GLY A 4 -22.39 8.83 -29.20
CA GLY A 4 -21.20 7.99 -29.22
C GLY A 4 -21.16 7.19 -27.93
N ARG A 5 -21.30 5.86 -28.04
CA ARG A 5 -21.01 4.94 -26.95
C ARG A 5 -19.50 4.93 -26.76
N LEU A 6 -19.01 5.76 -25.86
CA LEU A 6 -17.69 5.58 -25.25
C LEU A 6 -17.81 4.35 -24.36
N THR A 7 -17.05 3.30 -24.66
CA THR A 7 -16.97 2.11 -23.82
C THR A 7 -16.10 2.42 -22.60
N GLU A 8 -16.31 1.76 -21.45
CA GLU A 8 -15.47 1.98 -20.24
C GLU A 8 -13.97 1.78 -20.53
N ILE A 9 -13.65 0.88 -21.46
CA ILE A 9 -12.29 0.60 -21.92
C ILE A 9 -11.68 1.78 -22.72
N ASP A 10 -12.50 2.56 -23.44
CA ASP A 10 -12.04 3.78 -24.11
C ASP A 10 -11.75 4.91 -23.10
N ILE A 11 -12.50 4.98 -21.99
CA ILE A 11 -12.28 5.97 -20.93
C ILE A 11 -11.04 5.62 -20.11
N GLU A 12 -10.82 4.35 -19.76
CA GLU A 12 -9.61 3.90 -19.05
C GLU A 12 -8.33 4.20 -19.85
N ASN A 13 -8.32 3.94 -21.16
CA ASN A 13 -7.17 4.22 -22.02
C ASN A 13 -6.92 5.73 -22.21
N ILE A 14 -7.97 6.55 -22.36
CA ILE A 14 -7.83 8.01 -22.50
C ILE A 14 -7.40 8.67 -21.18
N ILE A 15 -7.82 8.13 -20.03
CA ILE A 15 -7.31 8.54 -18.71
C ILE A 15 -5.84 8.12 -18.57
N GLU A 16 -5.46 6.91 -18.98
CA GLU A 16 -4.07 6.43 -18.91
C GLU A 16 -3.07 7.31 -19.69
N GLU A 17 -3.46 7.92 -20.82
CA GLU A 17 -2.58 8.79 -21.62
C GLU A 17 -2.40 10.21 -21.05
N LEU A 18 -3.37 10.72 -20.26
CA LEU A 18 -3.24 12.01 -19.54
C LEU A 18 -2.54 11.85 -18.16
N GLU A 19 -2.33 10.61 -17.73
CA GLU A 19 -1.92 10.21 -16.37
C GLU A 19 -0.44 9.87 -16.22
N GLY A 20 0.46 10.30 -17.12
CA GLY A 20 1.91 10.03 -16.97
C GLY A 20 2.49 10.40 -15.59
N MET A 21 1.95 11.46 -14.96
CA MET A 21 2.24 11.80 -13.55
C MET A 21 1.52 10.89 -12.55
N ALA A 22 0.27 10.52 -12.80
CA ALA A 22 -0.49 9.64 -11.91
C ALA A 22 0.04 8.20 -11.91
N ARG A 23 0.62 7.69 -13.01
CA ARG A 23 1.23 6.36 -13.06
C ARG A 23 2.44 6.26 -12.12
N ASN A 24 3.27 7.30 -12.05
CA ASN A 24 4.39 7.33 -11.12
C ASN A 24 3.90 7.41 -9.67
N ASN A 25 2.93 8.27 -9.38
CA ASN A 25 2.38 8.39 -8.02
C ASN A 25 1.63 7.11 -7.58
N LYS A 26 0.94 6.43 -8.51
CA LYS A 26 0.32 5.10 -8.29
C LYS A 26 1.37 4.03 -7.98
N ARG A 27 2.50 4.02 -8.69
CA ARG A 27 3.61 3.09 -8.42
C ARG A 27 4.28 3.41 -7.08
N GLU A 28 4.45 4.68 -6.77
CA GLU A 28 5.07 5.11 -5.54
C GLU A 28 4.21 4.76 -4.32
N ILE A 29 2.91 5.04 -4.35
CA ILE A 29 2.01 4.68 -3.24
C ILE A 29 1.96 3.17 -3.02
N ALA A 30 1.96 2.38 -4.11
CA ALA A 30 2.02 0.92 -4.04
C ALA A 30 3.29 0.44 -3.35
N SER A 31 4.47 0.87 -3.82
CA SER A 31 5.76 0.50 -3.21
C SER A 31 5.85 0.91 -1.74
N ARG A 32 5.34 2.09 -1.38
CA ARG A 32 5.34 2.54 0.03
C ARG A 32 4.40 1.72 0.90
N LEU A 33 3.22 1.35 0.40
CA LEU A 33 2.28 0.47 1.09
C LEU A 33 2.88 -0.92 1.32
N GLU A 34 3.54 -1.50 0.32
CA GLU A 34 4.24 -2.79 0.45
C GLU A 34 5.23 -2.75 1.61
N VAL A 35 6.12 -1.75 1.63
CA VAL A 35 7.16 -1.60 2.67
C VAL A 35 6.53 -1.36 4.04
N LEU A 36 5.48 -0.54 4.13
CA LEU A 36 4.76 -0.28 5.38
C LEU A 36 4.14 -1.56 5.94
N ILE A 37 3.38 -2.27 5.11
CA ILE A 37 2.68 -3.50 5.48
C ILE A 37 3.70 -4.56 5.91
N MET A 38 4.78 -4.75 5.15
CA MET A 38 5.86 -5.68 5.49
C MET A 38 6.49 -5.35 6.85
N HIS A 39 6.75 -4.07 7.14
CA HIS A 39 7.29 -3.67 8.45
C HIS A 39 6.29 -3.84 9.59
N LEU A 40 4.99 -3.66 9.35
CA LEU A 40 3.95 -3.94 10.34
C LEU A 40 3.83 -5.45 10.61
N LEU A 41 3.96 -6.30 9.58
CA LEU A 41 4.06 -7.76 9.75
C LEU A 41 5.31 -8.14 10.56
N LYS A 42 6.48 -7.57 10.26
CA LYS A 42 7.70 -7.76 11.08
C LYS A 42 7.48 -7.32 12.52
N TRP A 43 6.77 -6.21 12.73
CA TRP A 43 6.45 -5.72 14.05
C TRP A 43 5.57 -6.71 14.82
N GLN A 44 4.53 -7.24 14.17
CA GLN A 44 3.59 -8.19 14.77
C GLN A 44 4.26 -9.53 15.08
N TYR A 45 4.88 -10.15 14.07
CA TYR A 45 5.35 -11.54 14.16
C TYR A 45 6.78 -11.70 14.70
N GLN A 46 7.55 -10.62 14.86
CA GLN A 46 8.88 -10.66 15.48
C GLN A 46 9.01 -9.67 16.66
N PRO A 47 8.24 -9.84 17.76
CA PRO A 47 8.21 -8.90 18.87
C PRO A 47 9.59 -8.68 19.52
N LYS A 48 10.44 -9.72 19.55
CA LYS A 48 11.81 -9.66 20.08
C LYS A 48 12.79 -8.85 19.22
N ARG A 49 12.45 -8.54 17.96
CA ARG A 49 13.29 -7.80 17.01
C ARG A 49 12.79 -6.37 16.77
N ARG A 50 11.71 -5.95 17.43
CA ARG A 50 11.18 -4.58 17.36
C ARG A 50 12.30 -3.61 17.72
N SER A 51 12.51 -2.61 16.85
CA SER A 51 13.61 -1.66 16.99
C SER A 51 13.15 -0.23 16.71
N ARG A 52 13.96 0.74 17.17
CA ARG A 52 13.75 2.16 16.83
C ARG A 52 13.84 2.40 15.33
N SER A 53 14.70 1.67 14.63
CA SER A 53 14.85 1.74 13.17
C SER A 53 13.56 1.28 12.47
N TRP A 54 12.97 0.14 12.84
CA TRP A 54 11.70 -0.31 12.25
C TRP A 54 10.56 0.67 12.51
N ARG A 55 10.50 1.23 13.72
CA ARG A 55 9.53 2.27 14.06
C ARG A 55 9.71 3.51 13.18
N ALA A 56 10.95 3.93 12.94
CA ALA A 56 11.26 5.06 12.08
C ALA A 56 10.86 4.79 10.62
N THR A 57 11.12 3.58 10.10
CA THR A 57 10.69 3.17 8.76
C THR A 57 9.17 3.22 8.63
N ILE A 58 8.43 2.64 9.58
CA ILE A 58 6.95 2.69 9.61
C ILE A 58 6.47 4.14 9.56
N ASN A 59 6.95 4.99 10.47
CA ASN A 59 6.53 6.40 10.52
C ASN A 59 6.90 7.14 9.22
N ASN A 60 8.04 6.84 8.61
CA ASN A 60 8.44 7.47 7.36
C ASN A 60 7.50 7.05 6.21
N GLN A 61 7.14 5.78 6.08
CA GLN A 61 6.21 5.35 5.03
C GLN A 61 4.83 5.97 5.22
N ILE A 62 4.30 6.03 6.45
CA ILE A 62 3.02 6.69 6.74
C ILE A 62 3.06 8.15 6.30
N LYS A 63 4.12 8.88 6.67
CA LYS A 63 4.30 10.29 6.33
C LYS A 63 4.32 10.52 4.82
N GLU A 64 5.08 9.72 4.09
CA GLU A 64 5.22 9.88 2.63
C GLU A 64 3.96 9.45 1.89
N ILE A 65 3.25 8.40 2.34
CA ILE A 65 1.94 8.04 1.76
C ILE A 65 0.94 9.17 1.97
N LYS A 66 0.88 9.77 3.16
CA LYS A 66 0.00 10.92 3.43
C LYS A 66 0.30 12.09 2.51
N ARG A 67 1.58 12.44 2.32
CA ARG A 67 2.00 13.50 1.38
C ARG A 67 1.55 13.21 -0.05
N LEU A 68 1.76 11.99 -0.54
CA LEU A 68 1.31 11.59 -1.87
C LEU A 68 -0.21 11.71 -2.05
N LEU A 69 -0.97 11.34 -1.01
CA LEU A 69 -2.44 11.45 -1.03
C LEU A 69 -2.93 12.89 -0.89
N GLU A 70 -2.21 13.75 -0.18
CA GLU A 70 -2.48 15.20 -0.10
C GLU A 70 -2.26 15.85 -1.46
N ASP A 71 -1.15 15.52 -2.14
CA ASP A 71 -0.82 16.03 -3.47
C ASP A 71 -1.71 15.42 -4.57
N ASN A 72 -2.22 14.21 -4.36
CA ASN A 72 -3.01 13.46 -5.34
C ASN A 72 -4.23 12.78 -4.69
N PRO A 73 -5.28 13.53 -4.32
CA PRO A 73 -6.44 12.97 -3.60
C PRO A 73 -7.18 11.86 -4.36
N SER A 74 -7.11 11.87 -5.69
CA SER A 74 -7.73 10.84 -6.54
C SER A 74 -7.13 9.45 -6.34
N LEU A 75 -5.89 9.33 -5.83
CA LEU A 75 -5.28 8.04 -5.51
C LEU A 75 -6.02 7.31 -4.38
N LYS A 76 -6.80 8.04 -3.57
CA LYS A 76 -7.57 7.45 -2.47
C LYS A 76 -8.71 6.55 -2.96
N TYR A 77 -9.26 6.80 -4.15
CA TYR A 77 -10.44 6.05 -4.65
C TYR A 77 -10.19 4.53 -4.76
N ASN A 78 -8.96 4.13 -5.13
CA ASN A 78 -8.60 2.72 -5.31
C ASN A 78 -7.67 2.18 -4.23
N ILE A 79 -7.52 2.89 -3.10
CA ILE A 79 -6.48 2.59 -2.11
C ILE A 79 -6.63 1.20 -1.48
N GLU A 80 -7.86 0.76 -1.22
CA GLU A 80 -8.12 -0.56 -0.63
C GLU A 80 -7.73 -1.71 -1.57
N ALA A 81 -7.97 -1.55 -2.88
CA ALA A 81 -7.53 -2.52 -3.88
C ALA A 81 -5.99 -2.57 -3.98
N VAL A 82 -5.34 -1.40 -3.87
CA VAL A 82 -3.87 -1.33 -3.81
C VAL A 82 -3.36 -2.00 -2.54
N ILE A 83 -3.94 -1.74 -1.35
CA ILE A 83 -3.56 -2.40 -0.10
C ILE A 83 -3.66 -3.92 -0.21
N ALA A 84 -4.76 -4.43 -0.76
CA ALA A 84 -4.97 -5.88 -0.93
C ALA A 84 -3.87 -6.50 -1.81
N LYS A 85 -3.52 -5.84 -2.92
CA LYS A 85 -2.45 -6.27 -3.83
C LYS A 85 -1.08 -6.20 -3.15
N GLU A 86 -0.74 -5.07 -2.54
CA GLU A 86 0.58 -4.85 -1.94
C GLU A 86 0.77 -5.65 -0.65
N PHE A 87 -0.30 -6.09 0.01
CA PHE A 87 -0.21 -7.07 1.09
C PHE A 87 0.35 -8.41 0.60
N ILE A 88 -0.06 -8.89 -0.58
CA ILE A 88 0.46 -10.13 -1.15
C ILE A 88 1.96 -10.01 -1.41
N ALA A 89 2.40 -8.89 -2.00
CA ALA A 89 3.82 -8.60 -2.22
C ALA A 89 4.59 -8.50 -0.90
N ALA A 90 4.04 -7.76 0.08
CA ALA A 90 4.63 -7.59 1.40
C ALA A 90 4.83 -8.92 2.15
N LYS A 91 3.93 -9.90 1.97
CA LYS A 91 4.07 -11.24 2.55
C LYS A 91 5.30 -11.98 2.00
N LEU A 92 5.56 -11.86 0.70
CA LEU A 92 6.72 -12.49 0.06
C LEU A 92 8.02 -11.83 0.55
N THR A 93 8.08 -10.50 0.53
CA THR A 93 9.22 -9.74 1.06
C THR A 93 9.45 -10.03 2.54
N PHE A 94 8.38 -10.19 3.33
CA PHE A 94 8.47 -10.61 4.73
C PHE A 94 9.06 -12.02 4.88
N GLU A 95 8.65 -12.99 4.07
CA GLU A 95 9.19 -14.35 4.11
C GLU A 95 10.69 -14.34 3.78
N ASP A 96 11.09 -13.59 2.75
CA ASP A 96 12.49 -13.44 2.35
C ASP A 96 13.35 -12.81 3.46
N GLU A 97 12.85 -11.79 4.16
CA GLU A 97 13.62 -11.08 5.20
C GLU A 97 13.63 -11.79 6.57
N THR A 98 12.64 -12.63 6.85
CA THR A 98 12.42 -13.19 8.20
C THR A 98 12.56 -14.70 8.27
N GLY A 99 12.40 -15.41 7.14
CA GLY A 99 12.29 -16.86 7.07
C GLY A 99 10.95 -17.41 7.61
N ILE A 100 10.01 -16.56 8.03
CA ILE A 100 8.68 -16.99 8.44
C ILE A 100 7.81 -17.10 7.19
N SER A 101 7.23 -18.27 6.93
CA SER A 101 6.52 -18.50 5.68
C SER A 101 5.32 -17.57 5.48
N ALA A 102 5.15 -17.02 4.27
CA ALA A 102 4.00 -16.23 3.91
C ALA A 102 2.67 -16.99 4.10
N LYS A 103 2.70 -18.32 4.04
CA LYS A 103 1.53 -19.18 4.29
C LYS A 103 1.06 -19.16 5.74
N ALA A 104 1.92 -18.78 6.69
CA ALA A 104 1.56 -18.62 8.10
C ALA A 104 0.87 -17.27 8.38
N LEU A 105 0.85 -16.36 7.42
CA LEU A 105 0.20 -15.05 7.51
C LEU A 105 -1.23 -15.12 6.96
N PRO A 106 -2.15 -14.23 7.38
CA PRO A 106 -3.52 -14.16 6.88
C PRO A 106 -3.62 -14.12 5.35
N GLU A 107 -4.74 -14.60 4.80
CA GLU A 107 -5.00 -14.58 3.35
C GLU A 107 -5.27 -13.16 2.83
N THR A 108 -5.92 -12.32 3.64
CA THR A 108 -6.22 -10.91 3.34
C THR A 108 -5.50 -9.98 4.30
N CYS A 109 -5.25 -8.73 3.90
CA CYS A 109 -4.60 -7.75 4.75
C CYS A 109 -5.41 -7.55 6.06
N PRO A 110 -4.82 -7.76 7.24
CA PRO A 110 -5.52 -7.58 8.51
C PRO A 110 -5.60 -6.11 8.95
N TYR A 111 -4.99 -5.19 8.20
CA TYR A 111 -4.91 -3.77 8.52
C TYR A 111 -5.80 -2.96 7.58
N THR A 112 -6.67 -2.13 8.17
CA THR A 112 -7.48 -1.15 7.43
C THR A 112 -6.62 0.02 6.97
N PHE A 113 -7.05 0.76 5.94
CA PHE A 113 -6.39 2.01 5.55
C PHE A 113 -6.23 3.00 6.72
N GLY A 114 -7.25 3.12 7.58
CA GLY A 114 -7.19 3.97 8.77
C GLY A 114 -6.06 3.59 9.73
N GLN A 115 -5.89 2.29 10.00
CA GLN A 115 -4.77 1.78 10.81
C GLN A 115 -3.42 1.97 10.14
N LEU A 116 -3.33 1.73 8.82
CA LEU A 116 -2.10 1.97 8.08
C LEU A 116 -1.66 3.44 8.14
N MET A 117 -2.61 4.38 8.22
CA MET A 117 -2.33 5.81 8.29
C MET A 117 -2.15 6.34 9.73
N ASP A 118 -2.27 5.50 10.75
CA ASP A 118 -2.15 5.91 12.14
C ASP A 118 -0.71 5.73 12.64
N TYR A 119 -0.06 6.83 13.02
CA TYR A 119 1.30 6.82 13.56
C TYR A 119 1.42 6.07 14.90
N SER A 120 0.32 5.94 15.64
CA SER A 120 0.26 5.24 16.92
C SER A 120 -0.07 3.75 16.79
N PHE A 121 -0.66 3.34 15.65
CA PHE A 121 -1.06 1.96 15.43
C PHE A 121 0.13 1.02 15.39
N ARG A 122 0.12 -0.01 16.24
CA ARG A 122 1.12 -1.09 16.26
C ARG A 122 0.39 -2.42 16.48
N PRO A 123 0.45 -3.36 15.54
CA PRO A 123 -0.20 -4.66 15.71
C PRO A 123 0.51 -5.47 16.80
N GLU A 124 -0.28 -6.22 17.57
CA GLU A 124 0.23 -7.08 18.65
C GLU A 124 0.58 -8.49 18.16
#